data_AF-A0A8H9R092-F1
#
_entry.id   AF-A0A8H9R092-F1
#
_cell.length_a   1.000
_cell.length_b   1.000
_cell.length_c   1.000
_cell.angle_alpha   90.00
_cell.angle_beta   90.00
_cell.angle_gamma   90.00
#
_symmetry.space_group_name_H-M   'P 1'
#
loop_
_entity.id
_entity.type
_entity.pdbx_description
1 polymer ?
#
loop_
_entity_poly.entity_id
_entity_poly.type
_entity_poly.pdbx_seq_one_letter_code
_entity_poly.pdbx_strand_id
1 'polypeptide(L)'
;MTNYNIPFDMNFEDKILGGKLTLKQGACYIVPVLLAIILVSNNSLTTTVVDGQKVVNMGLVIYYIIIEIILTIISTIFAFVRVNGYSLIGYLIKSLKFFIREKDIKFYQ
;
A
#
# COMPACT_ATOMS: atom_id res chain seq x y z
N MET A 1 25.09 38.75 0.86
CA MET A 1 24.03 37.78 0.52
C MET A 1 23.47 37.25 1.83
N THR A 2 22.24 37.65 2.16
CA THR A 2 21.50 37.13 3.32
C THR A 2 20.99 35.74 2.96
N ASN A 3 21.68 34.71 3.45
CA ASN A 3 21.25 33.33 3.31
C ASN A 3 20.09 33.09 4.28
N TYR A 4 18.88 33.02 3.75
CA TYR A 4 17.74 32.50 4.49
C TYR A 4 17.93 30.99 4.64
N ASN A 5 18.18 30.54 5.87
CA ASN A 5 18.06 29.13 6.21
C ASN A 5 16.58 28.77 6.15
N ILE A 6 16.13 28.27 5.00
CA ILE A 6 14.85 27.59 4.91
C ILE A 6 14.99 26.40 5.85
N PRO A 7 14.18 26.28 6.93
CA PRO A 7 14.23 25.09 7.76
C PRO A 7 13.90 23.92 6.84
N PHE A 8 14.86 22.99 6.70
CA PHE A 8 14.66 21.72 6.01
C PHE A 8 13.73 20.88 6.88
N ASP A 9 12.45 21.26 6.89
CA ASP A 9 11.41 20.56 7.61
C ASP A 9 11.07 19.32 6.77
N MET A 10 11.59 18.17 7.19
CA MET A 10 11.28 16.87 6.59
C MET A 10 9.77 16.58 6.56
N ASN A 11 8.95 17.30 7.35
CA ASN A 11 7.49 17.20 7.29
C ASN A 11 6.88 17.90 6.06
N PHE A 12 7.62 18.81 5.43
CA PHE A 12 7.20 19.55 4.25
C PHE A 12 7.36 18.71 2.97
N GLU A 13 8.44 17.93 2.86
CA GLU A 13 8.69 17.03 1.72
C GLU A 13 7.72 15.84 1.66
N ASP A 14 7.15 15.42 2.79
CA ASP A 14 6.30 14.23 2.80
C ASP A 14 4.95 14.48 2.11
N LYS A 15 4.49 15.72 1.88
CA LYS A 15 3.16 16.05 1.31
C LYS A 15 3.20 16.37 -0.20
N ILE A 16 3.20 15.36 -1.05
CA ILE A 16 3.28 15.56 -2.51
C ILE A 16 1.91 15.51 -3.22
N LEU A 17 0.91 14.80 -2.67
CA LEU A 17 -0.41 14.66 -3.30
C LEU A 17 -1.45 15.57 -2.63
N GLY A 18 -1.66 16.76 -3.21
CA GLY A 18 -2.75 17.67 -2.86
C GLY A 18 -2.74 18.17 -1.40
N GLY A 19 -1.58 18.17 -0.74
CA GLY A 19 -1.40 18.63 0.64
C GLY A 19 -2.01 17.75 1.75
N LYS A 20 -2.68 16.64 1.40
CA LYS A 20 -3.41 15.78 2.34
C LYS A 20 -2.81 14.39 2.54
N LEU A 21 -2.14 13.84 1.52
CA LEU A 21 -1.57 12.49 1.56
C LEU A 21 -0.05 12.56 1.49
N THR A 22 0.62 11.80 2.36
CA THR A 22 2.08 11.68 2.25
C THR A 22 2.50 10.69 1.17
N LEU A 23 3.70 10.83 0.62
CA LEU A 23 4.28 9.86 -0.34
C LEU A 23 4.18 8.42 0.17
N LYS A 24 4.45 8.23 1.47
CA LYS A 24 4.36 6.91 2.14
C LYS A 24 2.94 6.37 2.15
N GLN A 25 1.95 7.24 2.31
CA GLN A 25 0.54 6.85 2.26
C GLN A 25 0.10 6.53 0.83
N GLY A 26 0.59 7.29 -0.16
CA GLY A 26 0.38 7.00 -1.57
C GLY A 26 0.98 5.65 -1.98
N ALA A 27 2.17 5.32 -1.47
CA ALA A 27 2.85 4.05 -1.75
C ALA A 27 2.02 2.82 -1.33
N CYS A 28 1.18 2.92 -0.29
CA CYS A 28 0.29 1.84 0.11
C CYS A 28 -0.73 1.46 -0.98
N TYR A 29 -1.09 2.38 -1.88
CA TYR A 29 -2.05 2.13 -2.96
C TYR A 29 -1.44 1.58 -4.24
N ILE A 30 -0.12 1.38 -4.30
CA ILE A 30 0.53 0.85 -5.51
C ILE A 30 -0.04 -0.51 -5.89
N VAL A 31 -0.29 -1.39 -4.91
CA VAL A 31 -0.79 -2.76 -5.15
C VAL A 31 -2.20 -2.77 -5.76
N PRO A 32 -3.23 -2.13 -5.16
CA PRO A 32 -4.55 -2.09 -5.79
C PRO A 32 -4.51 -1.40 -7.16
N VAL A 33 -3.81 -0.27 -7.27
CA VAL A 33 -3.70 0.46 -8.56
C VAL A 33 -3.09 -0.41 -9.66
N LEU A 34 -2.03 -1.18 -9.35
CA LEU A 34 -1.44 -2.11 -10.33
C LEU A 34 -2.42 -3.21 -10.74
N LEU A 35 -3.18 -3.77 -9.80
CA LEU A 35 -4.18 -4.78 -10.12
C LEU A 35 -5.29 -4.21 -11.02
N ALA A 36 -5.79 -3.02 -10.71
CA ALA A 36 -6.74 -2.31 -11.56
C ALA A 36 -6.20 -2.09 -12.99
N ILE A 37 -4.95 -1.66 -13.12
CA ILE A 37 -4.30 -1.50 -14.44
C ILE A 37 -4.25 -2.83 -15.19
N ILE A 38 -3.85 -3.92 -14.52
CA ILE A 38 -3.75 -5.25 -15.12
C ILE A 38 -5.12 -5.74 -15.61
N LEU A 39 -6.19 -5.50 -14.84
CA LEU A 39 -7.56 -5.89 -15.19
C LEU A 39 -8.06 -5.13 -16.42
N VAL A 40 -7.75 -3.84 -16.53
CA VAL A 40 -8.12 -3.01 -17.68
C VAL A 40 -7.28 -3.35 -18.92
N SER A 41 -5.99 -3.68 -18.74
CA SER A 41 -5.09 -3.98 -19.86
C SER A 41 -5.27 -5.39 -20.41
N ASN A 42 -5.69 -6.35 -19.59
CA ASN A 42 -5.75 -7.77 -19.96
C ASN A 42 -7.17 -8.31 -19.96
N ASN A 43 -7.89 -8.07 -21.06
CA ASN A 43 -9.24 -8.60 -21.27
C ASN A 43 -9.31 -10.14 -21.19
N SER A 44 -8.19 -10.85 -21.37
CA SER A 44 -8.14 -12.32 -21.23
C SER A 44 -8.49 -12.81 -19.82
N LEU A 45 -8.32 -11.99 -18.78
CA LEU A 45 -8.62 -12.35 -17.39
C LEU A 45 -10.13 -12.39 -17.12
N THR A 46 -10.92 -11.68 -17.91
CA THR A 46 -12.36 -11.52 -17.73
C THR A 46 -13.19 -12.12 -18.86
N THR A 47 -12.54 -12.64 -19.92
CA THR A 47 -13.22 -13.30 -21.05
C THR A 47 -13.07 -14.81 -21.00
N THR A 48 -14.15 -15.52 -21.27
CA THR A 48 -14.16 -16.97 -21.50
C THR A 48 -14.53 -17.28 -22.95
N VAL A 49 -14.05 -18.41 -23.48
CA VAL A 49 -14.42 -18.85 -24.83
C VAL A 49 -15.66 -19.73 -24.74
N VAL A 50 -16.74 -19.32 -25.41
CA VAL A 50 -17.98 -20.08 -25.56
C VAL A 50 -18.25 -20.19 -27.06
N ASP A 51 -18.38 -21.41 -27.57
CA ASP A 51 -18.60 -21.70 -29.00
C ASP A 51 -17.63 -20.99 -29.96
N GLY A 52 -16.35 -20.92 -29.57
CA GLY A 52 -15.29 -20.27 -30.34
C GLY A 52 -15.28 -18.74 -30.30
N GLN A 53 -16.25 -18.11 -29.62
CA GLN A 53 -16.30 -16.67 -29.42
C GLN A 53 -15.80 -16.28 -28.03
N LYS A 54 -15.08 -15.16 -27.93
CA LYS A 54 -14.69 -14.58 -26.64
C LYS A 54 -15.86 -13.80 -26.06
N VAL A 55 -16.41 -14.29 -24.95
CA VAL A 55 -17.52 -13.67 -24.23
C VAL A 55 -17.01 -13.16 -22.89
N VAL A 56 -17.46 -11.98 -22.47
CA VAL A 56 -17.14 -11.43 -21.15
C VAL A 56 -17.86 -12.25 -20.08
N ASN A 57 -17.10 -12.81 -19.15
CA ASN A 57 -17.63 -13.52 -17.99
C ASN A 57 -17.85 -12.52 -16.85
N MET A 58 -19.10 -12.10 -16.68
CA MET A 58 -19.49 -11.15 -15.64
C MET A 58 -19.20 -11.66 -14.22
N GLY A 59 -19.20 -12.98 -14.00
CA GLY A 59 -18.83 -13.58 -12.72
C GLY A 59 -17.36 -13.34 -12.37
N LEU A 60 -16.46 -13.50 -13.34
CA LEU A 60 -15.03 -13.20 -13.16
C LEU A 60 -14.80 -11.70 -12.94
N VAL A 61 -15.51 -10.85 -13.68
CA VAL A 61 -15.44 -9.39 -13.49
C VAL A 61 -15.82 -9.01 -12.06
N ILE A 62 -16.96 -9.50 -11.56
CA ILE A 62 -17.42 -9.23 -10.20
C ILE A 62 -16.42 -9.74 -9.17
N TYR A 63 -15.89 -10.96 -9.36
CA TYR A 63 -14.88 -11.54 -8.47
C TYR A 63 -13.65 -10.64 -8.32
N TYR A 64 -13.09 -10.15 -9.43
CA TYR A 64 -11.92 -9.26 -9.39
C TYR A 64 -12.24 -7.89 -8.78
N ILE A 65 -13.44 -7.35 -9.02
CA ILE A 65 -13.89 -6.10 -8.38
C ILE A 65 -13.95 -6.26 -6.86
N ILE A 66 -14.45 -7.40 -6.36
CA ILE A 66 -14.50 -7.67 -4.91
C ILE A 66 -13.08 -7.72 -4.33
N ILE A 67 -12.15 -8.39 -5.02
CA ILE A 67 -10.73 -8.44 -4.59
C ILE A 67 -10.12 -7.03 -4.56
N GLU A 68 -10.36 -6.24 -5.60
CA GLU A 68 -9.85 -4.87 -5.71
C GLU A 68 -10.36 -3.99 -4.55
N ILE A 69 -11.64 -4.12 -4.20
CA ILE A 69 -12.23 -3.41 -3.05
C ILE A 69 -11.53 -3.84 -1.75
N ILE A 70 -11.33 -5.14 -1.53
CA ILE A 70 -10.66 -5.66 -0.33
C ILE A 70 -9.22 -5.13 -0.24
N LEU A 71 -8.47 -5.17 -1.35
CA LEU A 71 -7.10 -4.66 -1.41
C LEU A 71 -7.05 -3.14 -1.14
N THR A 72 -8.03 -2.40 -1.66
CA THR A 72 -8.14 -0.95 -1.41
C THR A 72 -8.41 -0.66 0.05
N ILE A 73 -9.31 -1.42 0.70
CA ILE A 73 -9.59 -1.29 2.13
C ILE A 73 -8.32 -1.57 2.96
N ILE A 74 -7.62 -2.67 2.66
CA ILE A 74 -6.36 -3.03 3.33
C ILE A 74 -5.33 -1.90 3.14
N SER A 75 -5.15 -1.42 1.90
CA SER A 75 -4.21 -0.35 1.59
C SER A 75 -4.53 0.95 2.34
N THR A 76 -5.83 1.26 2.49
CA THR A 76 -6.31 2.40 3.27
C THR A 76 -5.96 2.26 4.75
N ILE A 77 -6.18 1.08 5.34
CA ILE A 77 -5.81 0.78 6.73
C ILE A 77 -4.30 0.99 6.91
N PHE A 78 -3.47 0.45 6.02
CA PHE A 78 -2.03 0.60 6.08
C PHE A 78 -1.56 2.05 5.90
N ALA A 79 -2.26 2.85 5.10
CA ALA A 79 -1.95 4.26 4.87
C ALA A 79 -2.27 5.14 6.09
N PHE A 80 -3.38 4.88 6.80
CA PHE A 80 -3.88 5.82 7.81
C PHE A 80 -3.72 5.35 9.25
N VAL A 81 -3.66 4.05 9.51
CA VAL A 81 -3.52 3.56 10.89
C VAL A 81 -2.10 3.84 11.40
N ARG A 82 -2.04 4.43 12.59
CA ARG A 82 -0.81 4.63 13.34
C ARG A 82 -0.89 3.89 14.66
N VAL A 83 0.17 3.16 15.00
CA VAL A 83 0.30 2.43 16.26
C VAL A 83 1.49 2.99 17.01
N ASN A 84 1.26 3.48 18.24
CA ASN A 84 2.29 4.09 19.08
C ASN A 84 3.09 5.20 18.35
N GLY A 85 2.42 6.02 17.54
CA GLY A 85 3.02 7.11 16.78
C GLY A 85 3.73 6.71 15.48
N TYR A 86 3.91 5.41 15.22
CA TYR A 86 4.51 4.90 13.97
C TYR A 86 3.42 4.57 12.93
N SER A 87 3.76 4.64 11.64
CA SER A 87 2.92 4.06 10.59
C SER A 87 2.77 2.55 10.81
N LEU A 88 1.63 1.97 10.43
CA LEU A 88 1.37 0.54 10.61
C LEU A 88 2.49 -0.33 10.00
N ILE A 89 2.98 0.03 8.81
CA ILE A 89 4.15 -0.63 8.16
C ILE A 89 5.39 -0.54 9.05
N GLY A 90 5.71 0.67 9.55
CA GLY A 90 6.88 0.88 10.39
C GLY A 90 6.80 0.10 11.70
N TYR A 91 5.60 0.00 12.28
CA TYR A 91 5.33 -0.81 13.46
C TYR A 91 5.53 -2.31 13.18
N LEU A 92 4.97 -2.83 12.09
CA LEU A 92 5.10 -4.24 11.70
C LEU A 92 6.57 -4.63 11.47
N ILE A 93 7.34 -3.80 10.76
CA ILE A 93 8.76 -4.04 10.52
C ILE A 93 9.54 -4.07 11.85
N LYS A 94 9.26 -3.14 12.76
CA LYS A 94 9.91 -3.13 14.09
C LYS A 94 9.54 -4.35 14.93
N SER A 95 8.27 -4.74 14.91
CA SER A 95 7.78 -5.93 15.62
C SER A 95 8.44 -7.20 15.07
N LEU A 96 8.54 -7.32 13.74
CA LEU A 96 9.24 -8.42 13.08
C LEU A 96 10.72 -8.46 13.46
N LYS A 97 11.41 -7.31 13.41
CA LYS A 97 12.82 -7.21 13.85
C LYS A 97 13.01 -7.60 15.32
N PHE A 98 12.07 -7.22 16.19
CA PHE A 98 12.10 -7.61 17.60
C PHE A 98 11.90 -9.12 17.77
N PHE A 99 11.02 -9.73 16.98
CA PHE A 99 10.77 -11.16 17.02
C PHE A 99 11.96 -12.00 16.52
N ILE A 100 12.64 -11.52 15.48
CA ILE A 100 13.78 -12.20 14.84
C ILE A 100 15.10 -11.94 15.57
N ARG A 101 15.17 -10.93 16.45
CA ARG A 101 16.39 -10.63 17.21
C ARG A 101 16.76 -11.78 18.15
N GLU A 102 18.02 -12.21 18.09
CA GLU A 102 18.60 -13.09 19.11
C GLU A 102 18.52 -12.40 20.48
N LYS A 103 17.81 -13.06 21.40
CA LYS A 103 17.60 -12.54 22.75
C LYS A 103 18.83 -12.88 23.60
N ASP A 104 19.81 -11.99 23.60
CA ASP A 104 20.84 -12.00 24.62
C ASP A 104 20.21 -11.60 25.96
N ILE A 105 19.88 -12.61 26.78
CA ILE A 105 19.48 -12.42 28.17
C ILE A 105 20.75 -12.10 28.95
N LYS A 106 21.03 -10.81 29.15
CA LYS A 106 22.08 -10.37 30.05
C LYS A 106 21.61 -10.60 31.49
N PHE A 107 22.18 -11.61 32.14
CA PHE A 107 22.13 -11.74 33.58
C PHE A 107 23.08 -10.69 34.16
N TYR A 108 22.54 -9.69 34.85
CA TYR A 108 23.35 -8.81 35.69
C TYR A 108 23.70 -9.59 36.97
N GLN A 109 24.99 -9.80 37.20
CA GLN A 109 25.53 -10.23 38.50
C GLN A 109 25.55 -9.07 39.48
#